data_AF-A0A2L0EP14-F1
#
_entry.id   AF-A0A2L0EP14-F1
#
_cell.length_a   1.000
_cell.length_b   1.000
_cell.length_c   1.000
_cell.angle_alpha   90.00
_cell.angle_beta   90.00
_cell.angle_gamma   90.00
#
_symmetry.space_group_name_H-M   'P 1'
#
loop_
_entity.id
_entity.type
_entity.pdbx_description
1 polymer ?
#
loop_
_entity_poly.entity_id
_entity_poly.type
_entity_poly.pdbx_seq_one_letter_code
_entity_poly.pdbx_strand_id
1 'polypeptide(L)'
;MSAAVDVAARVAVLVAHAGVEARPVEARPVEAGARAWPRGLAEPPDLAALYAATDGLALPDGTSILPRGEVARATVWLVEERSLDWEDDLLVIGEREDLVIVLDLDAAGARAGGGVLEVPTDGLASFQRVARSVVGYLERRLGVPGAEPASPEVLAREAAARRDLPALVAALAEPMYPGAERQTAHAALTLGALLSARGDEAALDAFARSVEARVAAAPRGAAGPERAAAWRACEIAAREAGAAAIAAACAGRARGGG
;
A
#
# COMPACT_ATOMS: atom_id res chain seq x y z
N MET A 1 -1.67 13.09 -25.39
CA MET A 1 -2.76 12.13 -25.07
C MET A 1 -3.26 12.45 -23.67
N SER A 2 -4.58 12.55 -23.46
CA SER A 2 -5.13 12.81 -22.12
C SER A 2 -4.96 11.58 -21.23
N ALA A 3 -4.73 11.77 -19.92
CA ALA A 3 -4.62 10.69 -18.94
C ALA A 3 -5.83 9.74 -18.95
N ALA A 4 -7.03 10.26 -19.26
CA ALA A 4 -8.24 9.44 -19.37
C ALA A 4 -8.23 8.48 -20.58
N VAL A 5 -7.62 8.88 -21.70
CA VAL A 5 -7.48 8.04 -22.90
C VAL A 5 -6.48 6.90 -22.65
N ASP A 6 -5.45 7.17 -21.84
CA ASP A 6 -4.46 6.19 -21.44
C ASP A 6 -5.06 5.11 -20.52
N VAL A 7 -5.85 5.53 -19.53
CA VAL A 7 -6.56 4.61 -18.61
C VAL A 7 -7.55 3.71 -19.35
N ALA A 8 -8.34 4.24 -20.30
CA ALA A 8 -9.29 3.43 -21.05
C ALA A 8 -8.60 2.35 -21.91
N ALA A 9 -7.44 2.66 -22.49
CA ALA A 9 -6.64 1.69 -23.24
C ALA A 9 -6.10 0.57 -22.33
N ARG A 10 -5.61 0.92 -21.14
CA ARG A 10 -5.17 -0.03 -20.12
C ARG A 10 -6.29 -0.96 -19.67
N VAL A 11 -7.48 -0.43 -19.41
CA VAL A 11 -8.68 -1.23 -19.10
C VAL A 11 -9.04 -2.20 -20.23
N ALA A 12 -8.96 -1.77 -21.49
CA ALA A 12 -9.22 -2.65 -22.62
C ALA A 12 -8.22 -3.82 -22.69
N VAL A 13 -6.95 -3.58 -22.38
CA VAL A 13 -5.92 -4.63 -22.28
C VAL A 13 -6.25 -5.60 -21.14
N LEU A 14 -6.68 -5.10 -19.98
CA LEU A 14 -7.09 -5.93 -18.83
C LEU A 14 -8.26 -6.86 -19.18
N VAL A 15 -9.33 -6.30 -19.76
CA VAL A 15 -10.55 -7.04 -20.10
C VAL A 15 -10.27 -8.09 -21.19
N ALA A 16 -9.33 -7.82 -22.10
CA ALA A 16 -8.92 -8.77 -23.14
C ALA A 16 -7.88 -9.80 -22.67
N HIS A 17 -7.37 -9.69 -21.44
CA HIS A 17 -6.32 -10.58 -20.95
C HIS A 17 -6.82 -12.02 -20.82
N ALA A 18 -5.98 -12.99 -21.18
CA ALA A 18 -6.33 -14.40 -21.11
C ALA A 18 -6.76 -14.80 -19.68
N GLY A 19 -7.90 -15.49 -19.58
CA GLY A 19 -8.46 -15.99 -18.33
C GLY A 19 -9.20 -14.94 -17.48
N VAL A 20 -9.26 -13.68 -17.92
CA VAL A 20 -10.12 -12.68 -17.28
C VAL A 20 -11.57 -12.90 -17.69
N GLU A 21 -12.46 -12.96 -16.70
CA GLU A 21 -13.90 -13.06 -16.91
C GLU A 21 -14.53 -11.69 -16.63
N ALA A 22 -14.82 -10.94 -17.70
CA ALA A 22 -15.48 -9.65 -17.62
C ALA A 22 -17.01 -9.81 -17.69
N ARG A 23 -17.72 -9.24 -16.72
CA ARG A 23 -19.18 -9.24 -16.73
C ARG A 23 -19.69 -8.15 -17.66
N PRO A 24 -20.49 -8.48 -18.70
CA PRO A 24 -20.99 -7.47 -19.61
C PRO A 24 -21.86 -6.45 -18.87
N VAL A 25 -21.72 -5.18 -19.24
CA VAL A 25 -22.59 -4.11 -18.75
C VAL A 25 -24.00 -4.36 -19.29
N GLU A 26 -24.84 -5.08 -18.56
CA GLU A 26 -26.20 -5.36 -18.99
C GLU A 26 -26.97 -4.04 -19.12
N ALA A 27 -27.66 -3.83 -20.23
CA ALA A 27 -28.61 -2.73 -20.43
C ALA A 27 -29.93 -2.96 -19.65
N ARG A 28 -29.87 -3.57 -18.47
CA ARG A 28 -31.06 -3.78 -17.64
C ARG A 28 -31.59 -2.43 -17.15
N PRO A 29 -32.91 -2.20 -17.19
CA PRO A 29 -33.54 -1.11 -16.46
C PRO A 29 -33.49 -1.46 -14.98
N VAL A 30 -32.35 -1.17 -14.35
CA VAL A 30 -32.22 -1.22 -12.90
C VAL A 30 -32.62 0.17 -12.40
N GLU A 31 -33.47 0.24 -11.37
CA GLU A 31 -33.83 1.50 -10.73
C GLU A 31 -32.57 2.36 -10.51
N ALA A 32 -32.61 3.63 -10.91
CA ALA A 32 -31.44 4.50 -11.02
C ALA A 32 -30.58 4.60 -9.74
N GLY A 33 -31.10 4.21 -8.58
CA GLY A 33 -30.36 4.13 -7.32
C GLY A 33 -29.51 2.88 -7.11
N ALA A 34 -29.79 1.75 -7.78
CA ALA A 34 -29.11 0.47 -7.53
C ALA A 34 -27.77 0.31 -8.28
N ARG A 35 -27.40 1.27 -9.14
CA ARG A 35 -26.06 1.39 -9.73
C ARG A 35 -25.29 2.62 -9.21
N ALA A 36 -25.83 3.30 -8.20
CA ALA A 36 -25.23 4.53 -7.70
C ALA A 36 -23.93 4.22 -6.96
N TRP A 37 -22.89 4.98 -7.29
CA TRP A 37 -21.66 4.99 -6.53
C TRP A 37 -21.95 5.41 -5.07
N PRO A 38 -21.32 4.78 -4.06
CA PRO A 38 -21.71 4.99 -2.67
C PRO A 38 -21.59 6.43 -2.17
N ARG A 39 -22.51 6.81 -1.28
CA ARG A 39 -22.38 7.88 -0.27
C ARG A 39 -22.00 9.29 -0.78
N GLY A 40 -22.25 9.60 -2.05
CA GLY A 40 -21.92 10.91 -2.62
C GLY A 40 -20.40 11.16 -2.72
N LEU A 41 -19.60 10.10 -2.59
CA LEU A 41 -18.15 10.16 -2.76
C LEU A 41 -17.81 10.34 -4.24
N ALA A 42 -16.63 10.90 -4.54
CA ALA A 42 -16.13 10.95 -5.90
C ALA A 42 -15.63 9.56 -6.31
N GLU A 43 -16.10 9.06 -7.45
CA GLU A 43 -15.60 7.81 -8.02
C GLU A 43 -14.25 8.07 -8.70
N PRO A 44 -13.19 7.28 -8.37
CA PRO A 44 -11.89 7.44 -9.02
C PRO A 44 -11.97 7.21 -10.54
N PRO A 45 -11.25 8.00 -11.37
CA PRO A 45 -11.32 7.90 -12.82
C PRO A 45 -10.96 6.52 -13.40
N ASP A 46 -10.04 5.81 -12.76
CA ASP A 46 -9.61 4.48 -13.18
C ASP A 46 -10.67 3.41 -12.93
N LEU A 47 -11.33 3.48 -11.78
CA LEU A 47 -12.45 2.60 -11.45
C LEU A 47 -13.69 2.93 -12.30
N ALA A 48 -13.97 4.21 -12.53
CA ALA A 48 -15.04 4.63 -13.44
C ALA A 48 -14.80 4.10 -14.87
N ALA A 49 -13.55 4.13 -15.35
CA ALA A 49 -13.18 3.57 -16.65
C ALA A 49 -13.34 2.03 -16.68
N LEU A 50 -12.98 1.34 -15.59
CA LEU A 50 -13.23 -0.09 -15.45
C LEU A 50 -14.73 -0.40 -15.54
N TYR A 51 -15.57 0.31 -14.78
CA TYR A 51 -17.02 0.10 -14.78
C TYR A 51 -17.72 0.49 -16.08
N ALA A 52 -17.13 1.41 -16.85
CA ALA A 52 -17.60 1.72 -18.20
C ALA A 52 -17.36 0.55 -19.17
N ALA A 53 -16.32 -0.26 -18.94
CA ALA A 53 -15.98 -1.41 -19.77
C ALA A 53 -16.64 -2.73 -19.30
N THR A 54 -16.83 -2.90 -17.99
CA THR A 54 -17.31 -4.15 -17.38
C THR A 54 -18.04 -3.90 -16.06
N ASP A 55 -19.11 -4.63 -15.75
CA ASP A 55 -19.85 -4.49 -14.48
C ASP A 55 -19.35 -5.51 -13.45
N GLY A 56 -18.06 -5.43 -13.12
CA GLY A 56 -17.33 -6.42 -12.33
C GLY A 56 -16.43 -7.32 -13.18
N LEU A 57 -15.45 -7.94 -12.54
CA LEU A 57 -14.40 -8.70 -13.22
C LEU A 57 -13.86 -9.81 -12.31
N ALA A 58 -13.56 -10.99 -12.85
CA ALA A 58 -12.86 -12.04 -12.12
C ALA A 58 -11.53 -12.41 -12.81
N LEU A 59 -10.50 -12.66 -12.00
CA LEU A 59 -9.16 -13.07 -12.44
C LEU A 59 -8.96 -14.58 -12.24
N PRO A 60 -8.02 -15.21 -12.95
CA PRO A 60 -7.70 -16.64 -12.81
C PRO A 60 -7.27 -17.08 -11.41
N ASP A 61 -6.80 -16.14 -10.59
CA ASP A 61 -6.29 -16.40 -9.24
C ASP A 61 -7.33 -16.18 -8.13
N GLY A 62 -8.61 -16.17 -8.51
CA GLY A 62 -9.73 -16.05 -7.58
C GLY A 62 -10.03 -14.61 -7.13
N THR A 63 -9.28 -13.61 -7.59
CA THR A 63 -9.63 -12.20 -7.36
C THR A 63 -10.90 -11.85 -8.08
N SER A 64 -11.86 -11.24 -7.39
CA SER A 64 -13.07 -10.67 -8.00
C SER A 64 -13.18 -9.18 -7.66
N ILE A 65 -13.56 -8.38 -8.65
CA ILE A 65 -13.99 -7.00 -8.49
C ILE A 65 -15.51 -6.99 -8.61
N LEU A 66 -16.16 -6.44 -7.60
CA LEU A 66 -17.61 -6.40 -7.47
C LEU A 66 -18.23 -5.54 -8.57
N PRO A 67 -19.47 -5.83 -8.99
CA PRO A 67 -20.25 -4.90 -9.81
C PRO A 67 -20.44 -3.56 -9.11
N ARG A 68 -20.57 -2.47 -9.88
CA ARG A 68 -20.62 -1.10 -9.33
C ARG A 68 -21.75 -0.92 -8.32
N GLY A 69 -22.90 -1.52 -8.60
CA GLY A 69 -24.09 -1.46 -7.73
C GLY A 69 -23.98 -2.25 -6.43
N GLU A 70 -22.99 -3.14 -6.31
CA GLU A 70 -22.82 -4.01 -5.14
C GLU A 70 -21.85 -3.43 -4.10
N VAL A 71 -20.98 -2.48 -4.50
CA VAL A 71 -19.97 -1.84 -3.63
C VAL A 71 -20.59 -1.28 -2.35
N ALA A 72 -21.72 -0.55 -2.45
CA ALA A 72 -22.36 0.05 -1.28
C ALA A 72 -22.78 -1.03 -0.27
N ARG A 73 -23.49 -2.07 -0.74
CA ARG A 73 -23.94 -3.19 0.11
C ARG A 73 -22.76 -3.96 0.69
N ALA A 74 -21.74 -4.24 -0.11
CA ALA A 74 -20.53 -4.92 0.34
C ALA A 74 -19.72 -4.09 1.35
N THR A 75 -19.90 -2.78 1.39
CA THR A 75 -19.24 -1.93 2.38
C THR A 75 -20.05 -1.80 3.68
N VAL A 76 -21.36 -2.09 3.67
CA VAL A 76 -22.23 -1.95 4.85
C VAL A 76 -21.73 -2.81 6.02
N TRP A 77 -21.41 -4.08 5.79
CA TRP A 77 -21.03 -4.99 6.87
C TRP A 77 -19.74 -4.54 7.58
N LEU A 78 -18.77 -3.97 6.85
CA LEU A 78 -17.57 -3.40 7.46
C LEU A 78 -17.86 -2.27 8.44
N VAL A 79 -18.84 -1.43 8.11
CA VAL A 79 -19.24 -0.29 8.95
C VAL A 79 -20.11 -0.74 10.12
N GLU A 80 -20.91 -1.81 9.93
CA GLU A 80 -21.74 -2.40 10.98
C GLU A 80 -20.94 -3.24 11.98
N GLU A 81 -19.80 -3.78 11.59
CA GLU A 81 -18.84 -4.46 12.48
C GLU A 81 -18.05 -3.42 13.31
N ARG A 82 -18.78 -2.76 14.22
CA ARG A 82 -18.39 -1.64 15.11
C ARG A 82 -17.09 -1.83 15.94
N SER A 83 -16.43 -2.97 15.83
CA SER A 83 -15.13 -3.21 16.44
C SER A 83 -13.97 -2.52 15.71
N LEU A 84 -14.21 -1.98 14.53
CA LEU A 84 -13.19 -1.33 13.72
C LEU A 84 -13.62 0.11 13.39
N ASP A 85 -12.86 1.11 13.84
CA ASP A 85 -13.08 2.53 13.51
C ASP A 85 -12.73 2.80 12.04
N TRP A 86 -13.50 2.26 11.09
CA TRP A 86 -13.29 2.46 9.65
C TRP A 86 -13.86 3.81 9.24
N GLU A 87 -13.08 4.55 8.45
CA GLU A 87 -13.53 5.81 7.88
C GLU A 87 -14.50 5.59 6.71
N ASP A 88 -15.41 6.54 6.52
CA ASP A 88 -16.54 6.42 5.58
C ASP A 88 -16.15 6.36 4.10
N ASP A 89 -14.88 6.61 3.79
CA ASP A 89 -14.27 6.65 2.47
C ASP A 89 -13.41 5.42 2.13
N LEU A 90 -13.48 4.38 2.99
CA LEU A 90 -13.02 3.03 2.70
C LEU A 90 -14.17 2.19 2.12
N LEU A 91 -13.98 1.63 0.92
CA LEU A 91 -15.03 0.90 0.18
C LEU A 91 -14.57 -0.52 -0.18
N VAL A 92 -15.40 -1.55 0.05
CA VAL A 92 -15.13 -2.89 -0.50
C VAL A 92 -15.45 -2.89 -1.97
N ILE A 93 -14.43 -3.10 -2.79
CA ILE A 93 -14.56 -3.18 -4.24
C ILE A 93 -14.33 -4.58 -4.79
N GLY A 94 -13.93 -5.53 -3.95
CA GLY A 94 -13.59 -6.87 -4.38
C GLY A 94 -13.23 -7.80 -3.24
N GLU A 95 -12.95 -9.04 -3.60
CA GLU A 95 -12.58 -10.11 -2.67
C GLU A 95 -11.65 -11.11 -3.35
N ARG A 96 -10.95 -11.90 -2.54
CA ARG A 96 -10.17 -13.06 -2.98
C ARG A 96 -10.06 -14.02 -1.81
N GLU A 97 -10.60 -15.23 -1.94
CA GLU A 97 -10.53 -16.36 -0.99
C GLU A 97 -10.52 -15.98 0.52
N ASP A 98 -9.38 -15.54 1.04
CA ASP A 98 -9.08 -15.23 2.44
C ASP A 98 -9.06 -13.72 2.78
N LEU A 99 -9.27 -12.82 1.81
CA LEU A 99 -9.20 -11.38 1.99
C LEU A 99 -10.26 -10.59 1.22
N VAL A 100 -10.45 -9.34 1.65
CA VAL A 100 -11.24 -8.33 0.96
C VAL A 100 -10.34 -7.26 0.36
N ILE A 101 -10.78 -6.71 -0.77
CA ILE A 101 -10.08 -5.67 -1.52
C ILE A 101 -10.80 -4.37 -1.23
N VAL A 102 -10.10 -3.47 -0.57
CA VAL A 102 -10.65 -2.20 -0.11
C VAL A 102 -10.02 -1.07 -0.90
N LEU A 103 -10.85 -0.16 -1.38
CA LEU A 103 -10.44 1.09 -1.98
C LEU A 103 -10.50 2.18 -0.91
N ASP A 104 -9.36 2.78 -0.63
CA ASP A 104 -9.26 4.01 0.14
C ASP A 104 -9.24 5.22 -0.79
N LEU A 105 -10.24 6.09 -0.67
CA LEU A 105 -10.33 7.31 -1.46
C LEU A 105 -9.52 8.47 -0.87
N ASP A 106 -9.08 8.35 0.39
CA ASP A 106 -8.36 9.39 1.14
C ASP A 106 -9.00 10.78 1.01
N ALA A 107 -10.31 10.84 1.26
CA ALA A 107 -11.11 12.06 1.06
C ALA A 107 -10.62 13.22 1.94
N ALA A 108 -10.02 12.91 3.10
CA ALA A 108 -9.43 13.89 4.01
C ALA A 108 -7.96 14.23 3.70
N GLY A 109 -7.30 13.49 2.79
CA GLY A 109 -5.88 13.69 2.44
C GLY A 109 -4.90 13.28 3.54
N ALA A 110 -5.30 12.40 4.45
CA ALA A 110 -4.51 11.94 5.58
C ALA A 110 -3.72 10.65 5.30
N ARG A 111 -4.04 9.92 4.22
CA ARG A 111 -3.57 8.55 3.94
C ARG A 111 -2.77 8.45 2.64
N ALA A 112 -1.90 9.43 2.42
CA ALA A 112 -0.91 9.43 1.35
C ALA A 112 -1.52 9.21 -0.06
N GLY A 113 -2.71 9.77 -0.31
CA GLY A 113 -3.43 9.66 -1.57
C GLY A 113 -4.27 8.39 -1.71
N GLY A 114 -4.44 7.61 -0.64
CA GLY A 114 -5.28 6.41 -0.63
C GLY A 114 -4.71 5.28 -1.48
N GLY A 115 -5.60 4.49 -2.07
CA GLY A 115 -5.26 3.40 -3.00
C GLY A 115 -5.98 2.09 -2.69
N VAL A 116 -5.43 0.98 -3.19
CA VAL A 116 -5.99 -0.36 -2.98
C VAL A 116 -5.28 -1.04 -1.83
N LEU A 117 -6.08 -1.52 -0.87
CA LEU A 117 -5.67 -2.27 0.30
C LEU A 117 -6.12 -3.73 0.15
N GLU A 118 -5.25 -4.66 0.54
CA GLU A 118 -5.65 -6.04 0.79
C GLU A 118 -5.79 -6.24 2.31
N VAL A 119 -6.95 -6.74 2.74
CA VAL A 119 -7.29 -6.89 4.16
C VAL A 119 -7.71 -8.34 4.43
N PRO A 120 -6.95 -9.12 5.22
CA PRO A 120 -7.34 -10.48 5.58
C PRO A 120 -8.70 -10.50 6.29
N THR A 121 -9.55 -11.44 5.91
CA THR A 121 -10.90 -11.62 6.50
C THR A 121 -10.86 -11.89 8.02
N ASP A 122 -9.78 -12.49 8.51
CA ASP A 122 -9.53 -12.80 9.94
C ASP A 122 -8.72 -11.71 10.66
N GLY A 123 -8.26 -10.69 9.92
CA GLY A 123 -7.24 -9.73 10.35
C GLY A 123 -7.56 -8.29 9.94
N LEU A 124 -8.81 -7.88 10.10
CA LEU A 124 -9.34 -6.57 9.66
C LEU A 124 -8.69 -5.33 10.32
N ALA A 125 -7.75 -5.53 11.25
CA ALA A 125 -6.99 -4.46 11.92
C ALA A 125 -5.66 -4.11 11.22
N SER A 126 -5.21 -4.89 10.25
CA SER A 126 -3.97 -4.64 9.51
C SER A 126 -4.25 -4.39 8.03
N PHE A 127 -4.10 -3.14 7.61
CA PHE A 127 -4.21 -2.74 6.21
C PHE A 127 -2.84 -2.76 5.56
N GLN A 128 -2.74 -3.33 4.38
CA GLN A 128 -1.58 -3.13 3.53
C GLN A 128 -2.02 -2.51 2.21
N ARG A 129 -1.58 -1.28 1.94
CA ARG A 129 -1.66 -0.71 0.60
C ARG A 129 -0.77 -1.50 -0.34
N VAL A 130 -1.35 -1.99 -1.44
CA VAL A 130 -0.68 -2.80 -2.45
C VAL A 130 -0.58 -2.12 -3.81
N ALA A 131 -1.46 -1.15 -4.08
CA ALA A 131 -1.45 -0.33 -5.29
C ALA A 131 -2.05 1.06 -5.03
N ARG A 132 -1.80 2.01 -5.93
CA ARG A 132 -2.38 3.37 -5.88
C ARG A 132 -3.70 3.49 -6.63
N SER A 133 -3.93 2.59 -7.57
CA SER A 133 -5.10 2.58 -8.45
C SER A 133 -5.63 1.14 -8.58
N VAL A 134 -6.91 0.99 -8.88
CA VAL A 134 -7.55 -0.31 -9.13
C VAL A 134 -7.01 -0.91 -10.42
N VAL A 135 -6.84 -0.11 -11.47
CA VAL A 135 -6.26 -0.59 -12.73
C VAL A 135 -4.82 -1.08 -12.52
N GLY A 136 -3.99 -0.31 -11.79
CA GLY A 136 -2.62 -0.72 -11.46
C GLY A 136 -2.56 -1.97 -10.58
N TYR A 137 -3.51 -2.13 -9.65
CA TYR A 137 -3.67 -3.36 -8.88
C TYR A 137 -3.89 -4.57 -9.80
N LEU A 138 -4.87 -4.48 -10.70
CA LEU A 138 -5.25 -5.57 -11.61
C LEU A 138 -4.14 -5.91 -12.61
N GLU A 139 -3.49 -4.92 -13.20
CA GLU A 139 -2.38 -5.12 -14.14
C GLU A 139 -1.23 -5.88 -13.50
N ARG A 140 -0.89 -5.54 -12.25
CA ARG A 140 0.18 -6.22 -11.51
C ARG A 140 -0.20 -7.66 -11.17
N ARG A 141 -1.46 -7.92 -10.80
CA ARG A 141 -1.95 -9.28 -10.53
C ARG A 141 -1.86 -10.17 -11.78
N LEU A 142 -2.16 -9.59 -12.95
CA LEU A 142 -2.10 -10.29 -14.24
C LEU A 142 -0.71 -10.32 -14.88
N GLY A 143 0.26 -9.55 -14.35
CA GLY A 143 1.60 -9.44 -14.93
C GLY A 143 1.63 -8.72 -16.28
N VAL A 144 0.72 -7.76 -16.49
CA VAL A 144 0.64 -6.98 -17.74
C VAL A 144 1.92 -6.17 -17.94
N PRO A 145 2.59 -6.25 -19.11
CA PRO A 145 3.75 -5.42 -19.41
C PRO A 145 3.40 -3.93 -19.36
N GLY A 146 4.24 -3.13 -18.69
CA GLY A 146 3.99 -1.69 -18.54
C GLY A 146 2.95 -1.36 -17.47
N ALA A 147 2.60 -2.32 -16.60
CA ALA A 147 1.77 -2.07 -15.43
C ALA A 147 2.26 -0.86 -14.62
N GLU A 148 1.30 -0.13 -14.05
CA GLU A 148 1.63 0.99 -13.15
C GLU A 148 2.56 0.54 -12.01
N PRO A 149 3.51 1.40 -11.59
CA PRO A 149 4.37 1.10 -10.45
C PRO A 149 3.57 0.68 -9.22
N ALA A 150 4.14 -0.26 -8.47
CA ALA A 150 3.58 -0.67 -7.19
C ALA A 150 3.50 0.51 -6.21
N SER A 151 2.76 0.33 -5.11
CA SER A 151 2.76 1.32 -4.04
C SER A 151 4.18 1.49 -3.45
N PRO A 152 4.52 2.67 -2.86
CA PRO A 152 5.82 2.91 -2.24
C PRO A 152 6.24 1.82 -1.25
N GLU A 153 5.28 1.27 -0.50
CA GLU A 153 5.53 0.24 0.52
C GLU A 153 6.00 -1.07 -0.13
N VAL A 154 5.36 -1.45 -1.23
CA VAL A 154 5.73 -2.65 -1.99
C VAL A 154 7.08 -2.45 -2.68
N LEU A 155 7.30 -1.29 -3.30
CA LEU A 155 8.58 -0.94 -3.93
C LEU A 155 9.73 -0.96 -2.92
N ALA A 156 9.53 -0.38 -1.73
CA ALA A 156 10.53 -0.35 -0.68
C ALA A 156 10.86 -1.76 -0.15
N ARG A 157 9.84 -2.60 0.06
CA ARG A 157 10.01 -4.00 0.48
C ARG A 157 10.81 -4.80 -0.55
N GLU A 158 10.45 -4.69 -1.82
CA GLU A 158 11.14 -5.37 -2.90
C GLU A 158 12.57 -4.89 -3.10
N ALA A 159 12.80 -3.57 -3.04
CA ALA A 159 14.12 -2.98 -3.13
C ALA A 159 15.01 -3.40 -1.94
N ALA A 160 14.44 -3.49 -0.72
CA ALA A 160 15.14 -4.01 0.44
C ALA A 160 15.56 -5.47 0.24
N ALA A 161 14.65 -6.33 -0.24
CA ALA A 161 14.94 -7.74 -0.51
C ALA A 161 16.04 -7.93 -1.55
N ARG A 162 16.06 -7.08 -2.60
CA ARG A 162 17.10 -7.08 -3.64
C ARG A 162 18.37 -6.32 -3.25
N ARG A 163 18.37 -5.63 -2.10
CA ARG A 163 19.43 -4.69 -1.68
C ARG A 163 19.74 -3.62 -2.73
N ASP A 164 18.72 -3.14 -3.42
CA ASP A 164 18.80 -2.14 -4.49
C ASP A 164 18.75 -0.73 -3.88
N LEU A 165 19.93 -0.08 -3.78
CA LEU A 165 20.05 1.22 -3.13
C LEU A 165 19.30 2.34 -3.89
N PRO A 166 19.47 2.54 -5.21
CA PRO A 166 18.68 3.53 -5.95
C PRO A 166 17.17 3.34 -5.78
N ALA A 167 16.68 2.10 -5.87
CA ALA A 167 15.25 1.83 -5.72
C ALA A 167 14.75 2.08 -4.29
N LEU A 168 15.55 1.77 -3.25
CA LEU A 168 15.23 2.10 -1.86
C LEU A 168 15.12 3.61 -1.63
N VAL A 169 16.08 4.38 -2.15
CA VAL A 169 16.06 5.84 -2.05
C VAL A 169 14.81 6.40 -2.72
N ALA A 170 14.51 5.95 -3.94
CA ALA A 170 13.34 6.40 -4.68
C ALA A 170 12.03 6.06 -3.94
N ALA A 171 11.86 4.82 -3.50
CA ALA A 171 10.64 4.39 -2.81
C ALA A 171 10.46 5.11 -1.45
N LEU A 172 11.54 5.30 -0.69
CA LEU A 172 11.48 6.01 0.59
C LEU A 172 11.29 7.53 0.40
N ALA A 173 11.58 8.11 -0.76
CA ALA A 173 11.29 9.53 -1.00
C ALA A 173 9.78 9.83 -1.08
N GLU A 174 8.96 8.80 -1.29
CA GLU A 174 7.51 8.96 -1.40
C GLU A 174 6.78 8.79 -0.05
N PRO A 175 5.61 9.43 0.13
CA PRO A 175 4.78 9.25 1.31
C PRO A 175 4.28 7.80 1.45
N MET A 176 4.53 7.20 2.62
CA MET A 176 4.05 5.87 2.96
C MET A 176 2.64 5.94 3.56
N TYR A 177 1.84 4.91 3.32
CA TYR A 177 0.52 4.73 3.88
C TYR A 177 0.61 4.52 5.40
N PRO A 178 -0.27 5.16 6.21
CA PRO A 178 -0.32 4.91 7.65
C PRO A 178 -0.56 3.42 7.96
N GLY A 179 0.20 2.84 8.90
CA GLY A 179 0.20 1.39 9.14
C GLY A 179 1.36 0.64 8.46
N ALA A 180 2.11 1.30 7.57
CA ALA A 180 3.30 0.74 6.92
C ALA A 180 4.61 0.98 7.72
N GLU A 181 4.52 1.27 9.02
CA GLU A 181 5.68 1.67 9.84
C GLU A 181 6.71 0.53 9.93
N ARG A 182 6.28 -0.73 10.00
CA ARG A 182 7.19 -1.88 10.05
C ARG A 182 7.97 -2.05 8.75
N GLN A 183 7.30 -1.90 7.60
CA GLN A 183 7.90 -1.94 6.27
C GLN A 183 8.88 -0.77 6.11
N THR A 184 8.47 0.44 6.50
CA THR A 184 9.30 1.64 6.47
C THR A 184 10.55 1.46 7.33
N ALA A 185 10.41 0.95 8.55
CA ALA A 185 11.51 0.68 9.46
C ALA A 185 12.54 -0.28 8.84
N HIS A 186 12.06 -1.38 8.25
CA HIS A 186 12.92 -2.39 7.64
C HIS A 186 13.64 -1.86 6.39
N ALA A 187 12.93 -1.16 5.50
CA ALA A 187 13.52 -0.57 4.30
C ALA A 187 14.56 0.50 4.64
N ALA A 188 14.27 1.36 5.62
CA ALA A 188 15.20 2.41 6.07
C ALA A 188 16.43 1.82 6.79
N LEU A 189 16.28 0.75 7.57
CA LEU A 189 17.40 0.02 8.16
C LEU A 189 18.31 -0.56 7.08
N THR A 190 17.70 -1.17 6.05
CA THR A 190 18.43 -1.75 4.92
C THR A 190 19.17 -0.69 4.12
N LEU A 191 18.53 0.45 3.85
CA LEU A 191 19.17 1.61 3.22
C LEU A 191 20.37 2.09 4.04
N GLY A 192 20.21 2.28 5.35
CA GLY A 192 21.30 2.71 6.23
C GLY A 192 22.48 1.73 6.23
N ALA A 193 22.22 0.42 6.22
CA ALA A 193 23.27 -0.59 6.10
C ALA A 193 24.02 -0.53 4.75
N LEU A 194 23.31 -0.30 3.65
CA LEU A 194 23.91 -0.18 2.31
C LEU A 194 24.75 1.09 2.17
N LEU A 195 24.28 2.21 2.71
CA LEU A 195 25.02 3.47 2.76
C LEU A 195 26.25 3.35 3.66
N SER A 196 26.12 2.69 4.82
CA SER A 196 27.23 2.42 5.73
C SER A 196 28.35 1.64 5.05
N ALA A 197 28.01 0.61 4.25
CA ALA A 197 29.00 -0.17 3.51
C ALA A 197 29.78 0.64 2.46
N ARG A 198 29.24 1.80 2.05
CA ARG A 198 29.90 2.75 1.14
C ARG A 198 30.62 3.89 1.87
N GLY A 199 30.56 3.92 3.21
CA GLY A 199 31.08 5.02 4.02
C GLY A 199 30.29 6.33 3.86
N ASP A 200 29.04 6.25 3.43
CA ASP A 200 28.17 7.42 3.21
C ASP A 200 27.46 7.82 4.51
N GLU A 201 27.65 9.06 4.96
CA GLU A 201 27.07 9.58 6.20
C GLU A 201 25.55 9.70 6.16
N ALA A 202 24.93 9.73 4.97
CA ALA A 202 23.47 9.65 4.80
C ALA A 202 22.88 8.38 5.43
N ALA A 203 23.72 7.38 5.74
CA ALA A 203 23.33 6.21 6.55
C ALA A 203 22.69 6.59 7.89
N LEU A 204 23.17 7.65 8.55
CA LEU A 204 22.65 8.07 9.86
C LEU A 204 21.22 8.60 9.77
N ASP A 205 20.86 9.24 8.67
CA ASP A 205 19.50 9.74 8.42
C ASP A 205 18.56 8.58 8.09
N ALA A 206 19.03 7.62 7.28
CA ALA A 206 18.27 6.40 7.02
C ALA A 206 18.03 5.58 8.32
N PHE A 207 19.02 5.47 9.19
CA PHE A 207 18.85 4.84 10.50
C PHE A 207 17.91 5.63 11.42
N ALA A 208 17.98 6.97 11.43
CA ALA A 208 17.06 7.80 12.21
C ALA A 208 15.60 7.55 11.77
N ARG A 209 15.34 7.55 10.47
CA ARG A 209 14.02 7.22 9.92
C ARG A 209 13.55 5.81 10.28
N SER A 210 14.45 4.83 10.30
CA SER A 210 14.13 3.47 10.76
C SER A 210 13.67 3.45 12.22
N VAL A 211 14.38 4.18 13.08
CA VAL A 211 14.07 4.30 14.51
C VAL A 211 12.72 5.00 14.72
N GLU A 212 12.46 6.10 14.02
CA GLU A 212 11.19 6.83 14.10
C GLU A 212 10.01 5.95 13.71
N ALA A 213 10.13 5.22 12.60
CA ALA A 213 9.08 4.29 12.16
C ALA A 213 8.85 3.17 13.20
N ARG A 214 9.90 2.60 13.80
CA ARG A 214 9.75 1.61 14.88
C ARG A 214 9.04 2.18 16.11
N VAL A 215 9.37 3.40 16.50
CA VAL A 215 8.75 4.09 17.64
C VAL A 215 7.28 4.39 17.35
N ALA A 216 6.94 4.79 16.13
CA ALA A 216 5.54 5.01 15.71
C ALA A 216 4.72 3.72 15.75
N ALA A 217 5.33 2.58 15.41
CA ALA A 217 4.70 1.26 15.48
C ALA A 217 4.61 0.69 16.92
N ALA A 218 5.25 1.34 17.90
CA ALA A 218 5.37 0.80 19.25
C ALA A 218 4.04 0.93 20.02
N PRO A 219 3.69 -0.06 20.87
CA PRO A 219 2.58 0.10 21.80
C PRO A 219 2.73 1.33 22.67
N ARG A 220 1.60 1.90 23.12
CA ARG A 220 1.60 3.06 24.02
C ARG A 220 2.46 2.78 25.25
N GLY A 221 3.36 3.72 25.58
CA GLY A 221 4.30 3.60 26.70
C GLY A 221 5.61 2.86 26.39
N ALA A 222 5.76 2.22 25.23
CA ALA A 222 6.97 1.48 24.85
C ALA A 222 7.98 2.30 24.02
N ALA A 223 7.70 3.58 23.74
CA ALA A 223 8.50 4.41 22.85
C ALA A 223 9.99 4.55 23.25
N GLY A 224 10.28 4.77 24.54
CA GLY A 224 11.65 4.89 25.04
C GLY A 224 12.46 3.60 24.85
N PRO A 225 12.00 2.46 25.40
CA PRO A 225 12.64 1.16 25.20
C PRO A 225 12.80 0.78 23.71
N GLU A 226 11.78 1.04 22.88
CA GLU A 226 11.82 0.74 21.46
C GLU A 226 12.86 1.59 20.73
N ARG A 227 12.95 2.88 21.04
CA ARG A 227 13.98 3.78 20.49
C ARG A 227 15.39 3.29 20.79
N ALA A 228 15.65 2.91 22.04
CA ALA A 228 16.95 2.39 22.45
C ALA A 228 17.27 1.05 21.74
N ALA A 229 16.29 0.17 21.60
CA ALA A 229 16.44 -1.10 20.88
C ALA A 229 16.68 -0.89 19.37
N ALA A 230 16.00 0.08 18.77
CA ALA A 230 16.16 0.44 17.37
C ALA A 230 17.55 0.98 17.06
N TRP A 231 18.08 1.90 17.89
CA TRP A 231 19.44 2.39 17.72
C TRP A 231 20.51 1.30 17.89
N ARG A 232 20.29 0.33 18.80
CA ARG A 232 21.16 -0.86 18.90
C ARG A 232 21.13 -1.71 17.63
N ALA A 233 19.97 -1.88 17.01
CA ALA A 233 19.87 -2.59 15.73
C ALA A 233 20.64 -1.86 14.61
N CYS A 234 20.56 -0.53 14.55
CA CYS A 234 21.35 0.29 13.62
C CYS A 234 22.86 0.18 13.86
N GLU A 235 23.29 0.17 15.13
CA GLU A 235 24.69 -0.06 15.51
C GLU A 235 25.19 -1.41 14.99
N ILE A 236 24.42 -2.48 15.18
CA ILE A 236 24.77 -3.83 14.71
C ILE A 236 24.89 -3.84 13.19
N ALA A 237 23.90 -3.30 12.47
CA ALA A 237 23.92 -3.23 11.01
C ALA A 237 25.12 -2.43 10.46
N ALA A 238 25.45 -1.30 11.09
CA ALA A 238 26.63 -0.50 10.71
C ALA A 238 27.95 -1.24 10.98
N ARG A 239 28.04 -2.00 12.08
CA ARG A 239 29.21 -2.82 12.41
C ARG A 239 29.40 -3.96 11.40
N GLU A 240 28.32 -4.65 11.04
CA GLU A 240 28.34 -5.70 10.01
C GLU A 240 28.74 -5.16 8.63
N ALA A 241 28.43 -3.89 8.35
CA ALA A 241 28.86 -3.18 7.16
C ALA A 241 30.31 -2.65 7.22
N GLY A 242 31.04 -2.85 8.33
CA GLY A 242 32.42 -2.37 8.51
C GLY A 242 32.55 -0.88 8.83
N ALA A 243 31.45 -0.17 9.11
CA ALA A 243 31.43 1.27 9.31
C ALA A 243 31.57 1.66 10.80
N ALA A 244 32.78 1.57 11.34
CA ALA A 244 33.05 1.77 12.77
C ALA A 244 32.59 3.14 13.32
N ALA A 245 32.80 4.23 12.56
CA ALA A 245 32.38 5.58 12.96
C ALA A 245 30.85 5.71 13.05
N ILE A 246 30.12 5.18 12.06
CA ILE A 246 28.66 5.19 12.01
C ILE A 246 28.09 4.30 13.14
N ALA A 247 28.68 3.13 13.38
CA ALA A 247 28.30 2.25 14.48
C ALA A 247 28.48 2.94 15.84
N ALA A 248 29.59 3.65 16.06
CA ALA A 248 29.84 4.41 17.29
C ALA A 248 28.80 5.53 17.49
N ALA A 249 28.42 6.24 16.42
CA ALA A 249 27.38 7.26 16.47
C ALA A 249 26.01 6.66 16.85
N CYS A 250 25.63 5.50 16.29
CA CYS A 250 24.40 4.79 16.65
C CYS A 250 24.42 4.35 18.12
N ALA A 251 25.55 3.82 18.61
CA ALA A 251 25.72 3.40 20.00
C ALA A 251 25.57 4.57 20.99
N GLY A 252 26.07 5.76 20.63
CA GLY A 252 25.87 6.98 21.41
C GLY A 252 24.40 7.33 21.56
N ARG A 253 23.63 7.27 20.46
CA ARG A 253 22.18 7.53 20.46
C ARG A 253 21.38 6.49 21.24
N ALA A 254 21.80 5.22 21.22
CA ALA A 254 21.15 4.16 22.00
C ALA A 254 21.22 4.37 23.52
N ARG A 255 22.25 5.07 24.02
CA ARG A 255 22.47 5.33 25.45
C ARG A 255 21.87 6.65 25.93
N GLY A 256 21.69 7.62 25.02
CA GLY A 256 21.21 8.97 25.35
C GLY A 256 19.69 9.15 25.36
N GLY A 257 18.91 8.15 24.93
CA GLY A 257 17.45 8.21 24.87
C GLY A 257 16.76 7.68 26.13
N GLY A 258 16.83 8.45 27.21
CA GLY A 258 15.94 8.32 28.38
C GLY A 258 14.78 9.30 28.28
#